data_AF-A0A660YWG0-F1
#
_entry.id   AF-A0A660YWG0-F1
#
_cell.length_a   1.000
_cell.length_b   1.000
_cell.length_c   1.000
_cell.angle_alpha   90.00
_cell.angle_beta   90.00
_cell.angle_gamma   90.00
#
_symmetry.space_group_name_H-M   'P 1'
#
loop_
_entity.id
_entity.type
_entity.pdbx_description
1 polymer ?
#
loop_
_entity_poly.entity_id
_entity_poly.type
_entity_poly.pdbx_seq_one_letter_code
_entity_poly.pdbx_strand_id
1 'polypeptide(L)'
;GCRYRNPGRRVVEGQRLMQSVSDVFLGWSSGKISGNHYYWRQLKDWKASIKFENLTLNVLQKMAVLRGYVLAKSHARSADPITISGYLGKKKKFDEAIASFSIDYARQNESYFNTYKEYINDNKLPMEYFSK
;
A
#
# COMPACT_ATOMS: atom_id res chain seq x y z
N GLY A 1 -17.54 -4.46 -17.70
CA GLY A 1 -16.67 -3.53 -18.45
C GLY A 1 -16.13 -2.45 -17.52
N CYS A 2 -14.92 -1.93 -17.77
CA CYS A 2 -14.34 -0.88 -16.91
C CYS A 2 -15.13 0.44 -17.05
N ARG A 3 -15.65 0.96 -15.93
CA ARG A 3 -16.51 2.17 -15.88
C ARG A 3 -15.78 3.48 -16.27
N TYR A 4 -14.45 3.47 -16.33
CA TYR A 4 -13.64 4.67 -16.56
C TYR A 4 -12.82 4.53 -17.84
N ARG A 5 -13.09 5.41 -18.81
CA ARG A 5 -12.32 5.52 -20.06
C ARG A 5 -10.89 6.02 -19.84
N ASN A 6 -10.66 6.85 -18.81
CA ASN A 6 -9.33 7.29 -18.39
C ASN A 6 -8.85 6.44 -17.18
N PRO A 7 -7.72 5.71 -17.28
CA PRO A 7 -7.16 4.91 -16.20
C PRO A 7 -6.68 5.73 -15.01
N GLY A 8 -6.21 6.97 -15.20
CA GLY A 8 -5.89 7.91 -14.12
C GLY A 8 -7.14 8.28 -13.31
N ARG A 9 -8.28 8.50 -13.98
CA ARG A 9 -9.57 8.67 -13.28
C ARG A 9 -9.91 7.48 -12.41
N ARG A 10 -9.75 6.26 -12.93
CA ARG A 10 -10.02 5.03 -12.16
C ARG A 10 -9.21 4.97 -10.87
N VAL A 11 -7.94 5.35 -10.91
CA VAL A 11 -7.07 5.39 -9.72
C VAL A 11 -7.56 6.42 -8.71
N VAL A 12 -7.86 7.65 -9.17
CA VAL A 12 -8.33 8.73 -8.29
C VAL A 12 -9.65 8.38 -7.61
N GLU A 13 -10.62 7.88 -8.36
CA GLU A 13 -11.93 7.50 -7.80
C GLU A 13 -11.79 6.32 -6.83
N GLY A 14 -10.97 5.32 -7.16
CA GLY A 14 -10.66 4.22 -6.23
C GLY A 14 -10.05 4.71 -4.92
N GLN A 15 -9.11 5.65 -5.01
CA GLN A 15 -8.47 6.24 -3.83
C GLN A 15 -9.48 7.03 -2.98
N ARG A 16 -10.36 7.83 -3.59
CA ARG A 16 -11.42 8.57 -2.88
C ARG A 16 -12.44 7.65 -2.20
N LEU A 17 -12.77 6.52 -2.84
CA LEU A 17 -13.69 5.53 -2.27
C LEU A 17 -13.08 4.82 -1.05
N MET A 18 -11.83 4.35 -1.16
CA MET A 18 -11.18 3.59 -0.09
C MET A 18 -10.70 4.47 1.07
N GLN A 19 -10.06 5.60 0.77
CA GLN A 19 -9.40 6.44 1.78
C GLN A 19 -10.40 7.39 2.44
N SER A 20 -10.35 7.49 3.78
CA SER A 20 -11.24 8.41 4.52
C SER A 20 -10.80 9.87 4.36
N VAL A 21 -9.53 10.09 4.04
CA VAL A 21 -8.94 11.40 3.77
C VAL A 21 -8.28 11.33 2.40
N SER A 22 -8.73 12.17 1.48
CA SER A 22 -8.10 12.38 0.18
C SER A 22 -7.26 13.65 0.20
N ASP A 23 -6.20 13.65 -0.58
CA ASP A 23 -5.43 14.86 -0.85
C ASP A 23 -6.23 15.84 -1.72
N VAL A 24 -6.18 17.14 -1.38
CA VAL A 24 -6.84 18.22 -2.13
C VAL A 24 -6.33 18.32 -3.57
N PHE A 25 -5.06 17.94 -3.79
CA PHE A 25 -4.45 17.89 -5.11
C PHE A 25 -4.65 16.54 -5.81
N LEU A 26 -5.43 15.61 -5.26
CA LEU A 26 -5.66 14.32 -5.92
C LEU A 26 -6.52 14.49 -7.19
N GLY A 27 -5.88 14.33 -8.35
CA GLY A 27 -6.50 14.59 -9.66
C GLY A 27 -5.95 13.72 -10.78
N TRP A 28 -6.58 13.84 -11.96
CA TRP A 28 -6.24 13.10 -13.16
C TRP A 28 -6.50 13.95 -14.41
N SER A 29 -5.77 13.66 -15.49
CA SER A 29 -5.93 14.36 -16.77
C SER A 29 -5.53 13.44 -17.95
N SER A 30 -5.77 13.93 -19.16
CA SER A 30 -5.29 13.33 -20.40
C SER A 30 -4.39 14.34 -21.12
N GLY A 31 -3.21 13.92 -21.53
CA GLY A 31 -2.34 14.73 -22.39
C GLY A 31 -2.96 14.86 -23.77
N LYS A 32 -3.31 16.09 -24.18
CA LYS A 32 -3.92 16.33 -25.50
C LYS A 32 -2.96 16.01 -26.66
N ILE A 33 -1.66 16.17 -26.44
CA ILE A 33 -0.61 15.96 -27.45
C ILE A 33 -0.08 14.52 -27.43
N SER A 34 0.20 13.99 -26.24
CA SER A 34 0.78 12.64 -26.08
C SER A 34 -0.25 11.53 -26.10
N GLY A 35 -1.54 11.82 -25.91
CA GLY A 35 -2.60 10.82 -25.71
C GLY A 35 -2.51 10.06 -24.38
N ASN A 36 -1.49 10.33 -23.57
CA ASN A 36 -1.25 9.63 -22.31
C ASN A 36 -2.23 10.05 -21.22
N HIS A 37 -2.48 9.13 -20.29
CA HIS A 37 -3.32 9.38 -19.13
C HIS A 37 -2.47 9.54 -17.88
N TYR A 38 -2.79 10.56 -17.10
CA TYR A 38 -2.02 10.94 -15.90
C TYR A 38 -2.92 10.96 -14.68
N TYR A 39 -2.35 10.61 -13.53
CA TYR A 39 -2.87 10.91 -12.21
C TYR A 39 -1.78 11.63 -11.42
N TRP A 40 -2.18 12.49 -10.50
CA TRP A 40 -1.24 13.18 -9.61
C TRP A 40 -1.80 13.26 -8.20
N ARG A 41 -0.87 13.43 -7.26
CA ARG A 41 -1.11 13.59 -5.83
C ARG A 41 0.08 14.31 -5.21
N GLN A 42 -0.17 15.06 -4.17
CA GLN A 42 0.82 15.44 -3.19
C GLN A 42 1.14 14.23 -2.30
N LEU A 43 2.43 13.91 -2.17
CA LEU A 43 2.90 12.97 -1.17
C LEU A 43 2.92 13.70 0.18
N LYS A 44 2.22 13.15 1.17
CA LYS A 44 2.41 13.57 2.56
C LYS A 44 3.63 12.85 3.09
N ASP A 45 4.80 13.44 2.88
CA ASP A 45 6.08 12.87 3.35
C ASP A 45 6.32 13.09 4.86
N TRP A 46 5.31 13.55 5.59
CA TRP A 46 5.29 13.52 7.06
C TRP A 46 5.01 12.12 7.60
N LYS A 47 5.60 11.07 7.02
CA LYS A 47 5.54 9.76 7.67
C LYS A 47 6.18 9.94 9.03
N ALA A 48 5.40 9.77 10.09
CA ALA A 48 5.93 9.65 11.43
C ALA A 48 6.97 8.52 11.35
N SER A 49 8.25 8.87 11.32
CA SER A 49 9.34 7.92 11.24
C SER A 49 9.24 7.07 12.50
N ILE A 50 8.81 5.83 12.34
CA ILE A 50 8.75 4.90 13.45
C ILE A 50 10.20 4.64 13.82
N LYS A 51 10.61 5.18 14.97
CA LYS A 51 11.91 4.91 15.56
C LYS A 51 12.01 3.40 15.82
N PHE A 52 12.93 2.74 15.11
CA PHE A 52 13.11 1.29 15.21
C PHE A 52 13.51 0.87 16.62
N GLU A 53 14.09 1.76 17.42
CA GLU A 53 14.43 1.48 18.81
C GLU A 53 13.19 1.21 19.70
N ASN A 54 12.00 1.68 19.29
CA ASN A 54 10.75 1.54 20.05
C ASN A 54 9.84 0.39 19.55
N LEU A 55 10.31 -0.39 18.58
CA LEU A 55 9.53 -1.42 17.89
C LEU A 55 9.52 -2.75 18.66
N THR A 56 8.86 -2.75 19.83
CA THR A 56 8.65 -3.98 20.62
C THR A 56 7.59 -4.90 20.01
N LEU A 57 7.58 -6.18 20.40
CA LEU A 57 6.55 -7.14 19.96
C LEU A 57 5.12 -6.65 20.26
N ASN A 58 4.90 -6.05 21.43
CA ASN A 58 3.61 -5.49 21.81
C ASN A 58 3.17 -4.35 20.88
N VAL A 59 4.10 -3.48 20.48
CA VAL A 59 3.82 -2.40 19.51
C VAL A 59 3.48 -2.99 18.14
N LEU A 60 4.24 -3.99 17.68
CA LEU A 60 3.97 -4.70 16.42
C LEU A 60 2.58 -5.35 16.40
N GLN A 61 2.19 -6.02 17.47
CA GLN A 61 0.87 -6.65 17.59
C GLN A 61 -0.25 -5.61 17.50
N LYS A 62 -0.13 -4.50 18.24
CA LYS A 62 -1.11 -3.39 18.18
C LYS A 62 -1.19 -2.78 16.78
N MET A 63 -0.05 -2.61 16.12
CA MET A 63 0.00 -2.13 14.75
C MET A 63 -0.66 -3.09 13.77
N ALA A 64 -0.46 -4.40 13.92
CA ALA A 64 -1.09 -5.42 13.09
C ALA A 64 -2.61 -5.36 13.20
N VAL A 65 -3.14 -5.27 14.42
CA VAL A 65 -4.58 -5.11 14.67
C VAL A 65 -5.13 -3.84 14.01
N LEU A 66 -4.48 -2.69 14.24
CA LEU A 66 -4.90 -1.42 13.66
C LEU A 66 -4.90 -1.46 12.13
N ARG A 67 -3.85 -2.03 11.52
CA ARG A 67 -3.75 -2.20 10.06
C ARG A 67 -4.84 -3.12 9.53
N GLY A 68 -5.15 -4.20 10.23
CA GLY A 68 -6.27 -5.09 9.90
C GLY A 68 -7.61 -4.34 9.87
N TYR A 69 -7.89 -3.52 10.88
CA TYR A 69 -9.10 -2.70 10.91
C TYR A 69 -9.16 -1.69 9.76
N VAL A 70 -8.07 -0.98 9.48
CA VAL A 70 -8.01 0.01 8.38
C VAL A 70 -8.20 -0.68 7.03
N LEU A 71 -7.58 -1.84 6.83
CA LEU A 71 -7.73 -2.66 5.62
C LEU A 71 -9.19 -3.08 5.44
N ALA A 72 -9.79 -3.69 6.45
CA ALA A 72 -11.19 -4.13 6.43
C ALA A 72 -12.15 -2.97 6.14
N LYS A 73 -11.95 -1.81 6.79
CA LYS A 73 -12.72 -0.59 6.53
C LYS A 73 -12.60 -0.12 5.08
N SER A 74 -11.40 -0.14 4.50
CA SER A 74 -11.20 0.30 3.11
C SER A 74 -11.91 -0.61 2.10
N HIS A 75 -11.90 -1.93 2.35
CA HIS A 75 -12.58 -2.91 1.51
C HIS A 75 -14.10 -2.81 1.65
N ALA A 76 -14.61 -2.65 2.87
CA ALA A 76 -16.05 -2.44 3.10
C ALA A 76 -16.60 -1.15 2.45
N ARG A 77 -15.75 -0.14 2.21
CA ARG A 77 -16.14 1.10 1.52
C ARG A 77 -16.10 1.01 -0.01
N SER A 78 -15.28 0.12 -0.55
CA SER A 78 -15.05 0.00 -2.00
C SER A 78 -15.78 -1.17 -2.63
N ALA A 79 -16.30 -2.10 -1.83
CA ALA A 79 -17.03 -3.29 -2.26
C ALA A 79 -18.15 -3.62 -1.25
N ASP A 80 -19.01 -4.59 -1.58
CA ASP A 80 -20.10 -5.00 -0.69
C ASP A 80 -19.55 -5.76 0.55
N PRO A 81 -19.69 -5.19 1.77
CA PRO A 81 -19.20 -5.82 2.98
C PRO A 81 -19.91 -7.15 3.30
N ILE A 82 -21.17 -7.32 2.90
CA ILE A 82 -21.93 -8.56 3.15
C ILE A 82 -21.34 -9.68 2.29
N THR A 83 -21.14 -9.42 0.99
CA THR A 83 -20.49 -10.37 0.08
C THR A 83 -19.07 -10.72 0.57
N ILE A 84 -18.27 -9.73 0.97
CA ILE A 84 -16.91 -9.99 1.49
C ILE A 84 -16.96 -10.85 2.75
N SER A 85 -17.82 -10.51 3.71
CA SER A 85 -17.96 -11.28 4.95
C SER A 85 -18.42 -12.72 4.69
N GLY A 86 -19.38 -12.90 3.78
CA GLY A 86 -19.85 -14.22 3.36
C GLY A 86 -18.76 -15.06 2.70
N TYR A 87 -17.94 -14.44 1.84
CA TYR A 87 -16.81 -15.10 1.18
C TYR A 87 -15.72 -15.54 2.19
N LEU A 88 -15.38 -14.68 3.15
CA LEU A 88 -14.41 -15.02 4.21
C LEU A 88 -14.95 -16.13 5.13
N GLY A 89 -16.26 -16.10 5.42
CA GLY A 89 -16.92 -17.06 6.28
C GLY A 89 -16.39 -17.02 7.72
N LYS A 90 -16.49 -18.16 8.42
CA LYS A 90 -16.06 -18.32 9.83
C LYS A 90 -14.83 -19.21 10.00
N LYS A 91 -14.24 -19.68 8.89
CA LYS A 91 -13.11 -20.62 8.91
C LYS A 91 -11.80 -19.85 8.90
N LYS A 92 -10.74 -20.43 9.48
CA LYS A 92 -9.41 -19.83 9.59
C LYS A 92 -8.62 -19.73 8.27
N LYS A 93 -9.18 -20.20 7.14
CA LYS A 93 -8.46 -20.28 5.86
C LYS A 93 -7.89 -18.94 5.40
N PHE A 94 -8.63 -17.85 5.59
CA PHE A 94 -8.14 -16.51 5.23
C PHE A 94 -7.02 -16.06 6.17
N ASP A 95 -7.19 -16.27 7.48
CA ASP A 95 -6.19 -15.91 8.49
C ASP A 95 -4.86 -16.64 8.21
N GLU A 96 -4.92 -17.94 7.90
CA GLU A 96 -3.77 -18.77 7.52
C GLU A 96 -3.12 -18.28 6.23
N ALA A 97 -3.91 -17.93 5.21
CA ALA A 97 -3.40 -17.41 3.94
C ALA A 97 -2.67 -16.07 4.13
N ILE A 98 -3.23 -15.15 4.92
CA ILE A 98 -2.60 -13.86 5.24
C ILE A 98 -1.33 -14.06 6.07
N ALA A 99 -1.32 -15.00 7.01
CA ALA A 99 -0.13 -15.32 7.80
C ALA A 99 0.99 -15.88 6.90
N SER A 100 0.67 -16.83 6.02
CA SER A 100 1.63 -17.39 5.05
C SER A 100 2.19 -16.29 4.14
N PHE A 101 1.31 -15.49 3.53
CA PHE A 101 1.71 -14.37 2.68
C PHE A 101 2.65 -13.41 3.41
N SER A 102 2.35 -13.09 4.67
CA SER A 102 3.17 -12.18 5.47
C SER A 102 4.59 -12.72 5.72
N ILE A 103 4.72 -14.02 5.97
CA ILE A 103 6.01 -14.69 6.15
C ILE A 103 6.80 -14.69 4.84
N ASP A 104 6.16 -15.04 3.73
CA ASP A 104 6.80 -15.10 2.42
C ASP A 104 7.24 -13.70 1.94
N TYR A 105 6.40 -12.69 2.17
CA TYR A 105 6.73 -11.30 1.88
C TYR A 105 7.90 -10.79 2.75
N ALA A 106 7.99 -11.20 4.02
CA ALA A 106 9.11 -10.85 4.88
C ALA A 106 10.43 -11.44 4.34
N ARG A 107 10.42 -12.72 3.93
CA ARG A 107 11.59 -13.37 3.30
C ARG A 107 11.99 -12.67 2.01
N GLN A 108 11.01 -12.30 1.19
CA GLN A 108 11.26 -11.59 -0.05
C GLN A 108 11.90 -10.21 0.21
N ASN A 109 11.41 -9.45 1.19
CA ASN A 109 12.01 -8.17 1.57
C ASN A 109 13.44 -8.32 2.09
N GLU A 110 13.72 -9.36 2.88
CA GLU A 110 15.07 -9.64 3.36
C GLU A 110 16.01 -9.96 2.19
N SER A 111 15.56 -10.79 1.25
CA SER A 111 16.31 -11.08 0.01
C SER A 111 16.60 -9.80 -0.78
N TYR A 112 15.61 -8.95 -1.02
CA TYR A 112 15.81 -7.67 -1.70
C TYR A 112 16.77 -6.75 -0.95
N PHE A 113 16.69 -6.71 0.38
CA PHE A 113 17.60 -5.89 1.18
C PHE A 113 19.04 -6.41 1.11
N ASN A 114 19.24 -7.72 1.06
CA ASN A 114 20.55 -8.31 0.86
C ASN A 114 21.12 -7.97 -0.52
N THR A 115 20.33 -8.13 -1.58
CA THR A 115 20.71 -7.69 -2.92
C THR A 115 21.02 -6.20 -2.95
N TYR A 116 20.20 -5.36 -2.32
CA TYR A 116 20.46 -3.92 -2.24
C TYR A 116 21.83 -3.60 -1.62
N LYS A 117 22.21 -4.28 -0.52
CA LYS A 117 23.54 -4.12 0.09
C LYS A 117 24.67 -4.52 -0.85
N GLU A 118 24.51 -5.60 -1.61
CA GLU A 118 25.50 -6.02 -2.62
C GLU A 118 25.69 -4.95 -3.70
N TYR A 119 24.59 -4.37 -4.20
CA TYR A 119 24.66 -3.31 -5.22
C TYR A 119 25.32 -2.03 -4.71
N ILE A 120 25.17 -1.69 -3.43
CA ILE A 120 25.92 -0.58 -2.82
C ILE A 120 27.41 -0.91 -2.77
N ASN A 121 27.77 -2.10 -2.30
CA ASN A 121 29.17 -2.52 -2.19
C ASN A 121 29.86 -2.56 -3.57
N ASP A 122 29.13 -2.96 -4.60
CA ASP A 122 29.60 -3.00 -6.00
C ASP A 122 29.58 -1.60 -6.68
N ASN A 123 29.21 -0.53 -5.98
CA ASN A 123 29.02 0.83 -6.52
C ASN A 123 28.05 0.88 -7.73
N LYS A 124 27.13 -0.08 -7.82
CA LYS A 124 26.11 -0.15 -8.89
C LYS A 124 24.90 0.76 -8.63
N LEU A 125 24.75 1.27 -7.41
CA LEU A 125 23.73 2.25 -7.03
C LEU A 125 24.39 3.42 -6.26
N PRO A 126 24.16 4.68 -6.66
CA PRO A 126 24.68 5.82 -5.92
C PRO A 126 23.98 5.98 -4.55
N MET A 127 24.77 6.15 -3.48
CA MET A 127 24.27 6.33 -2.10
C MET A 127 23.56 7.67 -1.84
N GLU A 128 23.53 8.58 -2.83
CA GLU A 128 23.03 9.95 -2.68
C GLU A 128 21.50 10.07 -2.45
N TYR A 129 20.74 8.99 -2.64
CA TYR A 129 19.27 9.05 -2.55
C TYR A 129 18.67 8.95 -1.13
N PHE A 130 19.48 8.77 -0.08
CA PHE A 130 18.96 8.47 1.26
C PHE A 130 19.53 9.30 2.41
N SER A 131 20.35 10.33 2.15
CA SER A 131 20.84 11.24 3.20
C SER A 131 19.91 12.46 3.38
N LYS A 132 18.73 12.27 3.98
CA LYS A 132 18.00 13.33 4.70
C LYS A 132 17.18 12.74 5.85
#